data_AF-A0A522V5Q2-F1
#
_entry.id   AF-A0A522V5Q2-F1
#
_cell.length_a   1.000
_cell.length_b   1.000
_cell.length_c   1.000
_cell.angle_alpha   90.00
_cell.angle_beta   90.00
_cell.angle_gamma   90.00
#
_symmetry.space_group_name_H-M   'P 1'
#
loop_
_entity.id
_entity.type
_entity.pdbx_description
1 polymer ?
#
loop_
_entity_poly.entity_id
_entity_poly.type
_entity_poly.pdbx_seq_one_letter_code
_entity_poly.pdbx_strand_id
1 'polypeptide(L)'
;MGRVKHFAKKILSREYRQLCRQVEGLKALPVEDAYEKAGDMLHQLCIRKAAEFVKDAQARDESPFKDLHEHDFFHEMLIVDLWMADKVFSGKRKAVAESLHKQYERVFYLSGHADKSLDEMRRKFEMYTDTWCDITGHQDEFGLAVSKNLFGSREFKAPYTSFWIVWHADEMRKNFVEIRKLMKGLSAKH
;
A
#
# COMPACT_ATOMS: atom_id res chain seq x y z
N MET A 1 -26.04 -6.49 23.15
CA MET A 1 -25.82 -5.53 22.03
C MET A 1 -25.49 -4.11 22.53
N GLY A 2 -24.34 -3.89 23.19
CA GLY A 2 -24.03 -2.58 23.79
C GLY A 2 -22.57 -2.11 23.81
N ARG A 3 -21.58 -2.99 23.52
CA ARG A 3 -20.15 -2.64 23.56
C ARG A 3 -19.53 -2.35 22.19
N VAL A 4 -20.15 -2.82 21.11
CA VAL A 4 -19.64 -2.71 19.72
C VAL A 4 -19.71 -1.26 19.19
N LYS A 5 -20.64 -0.44 19.70
CA LYS A 5 -20.81 0.97 19.29
C LYS A 5 -19.83 1.93 19.99
N HIS A 6 -19.20 1.52 21.10
CA HIS A 6 -18.34 2.42 21.89
C HIS A 6 -16.89 2.45 21.38
N PHE A 7 -16.44 1.40 20.68
CA PHE A 7 -15.10 1.32 20.07
C PHE A 7 -15.04 2.00 18.69
N ALA A 8 -16.13 1.93 17.92
CA ALA A 8 -16.25 2.54 16.60
C ALA A 8 -16.28 4.09 16.60
N LYS A 9 -16.34 4.74 17.77
CA LYS A 9 -16.57 6.20 17.88
C LYS A 9 -15.55 6.96 18.73
N LYS A 10 -14.67 6.28 19.48
CA LYS A 10 -13.84 6.97 20.49
C LYS A 10 -12.54 7.56 19.95
N ILE A 11 -12.01 7.06 18.83
CA ILE A 11 -10.76 7.54 18.26
C ILE A 11 -10.85 7.32 16.74
N LEU A 12 -11.22 8.34 15.96
CA LEU A 12 -10.55 8.49 14.67
C LEU A 12 -9.05 8.47 15.03
N SER A 13 -8.36 7.35 14.72
CA SER A 13 -6.97 7.11 15.15
C SER A 13 -6.18 8.41 15.00
N ARG A 14 -5.24 8.70 15.90
CA ARG A 14 -4.40 9.91 15.78
C ARG A 14 -3.89 10.07 14.34
N GLU A 15 -3.56 8.94 13.73
CA GLU A 15 -3.23 8.78 12.31
C GLU A 15 -4.36 9.22 11.36
N TYR A 16 -5.61 8.75 11.51
CA TYR A 16 -6.74 9.24 10.70
C TYR A 16 -6.97 10.75 10.83
N ARG A 17 -6.87 11.31 12.06
CA ARG A 17 -6.98 12.77 12.25
C ARG A 17 -5.83 13.55 11.63
N GLN A 18 -4.65 12.96 11.57
CA GLN A 18 -3.51 13.54 10.86
C GLN A 18 -3.70 13.49 9.35
N LEU A 19 -4.19 12.36 8.85
CA LEU A 19 -4.51 12.13 7.44
C LEU A 19 -5.60 13.09 6.94
N CYS A 20 -6.69 13.28 7.71
CA CYS A 20 -7.70 14.29 7.39
C CYS A 20 -7.10 15.69 7.31
N ARG A 21 -6.24 16.08 8.27
CA ARG A 21 -5.58 17.40 8.26
C ARG A 21 -4.67 17.58 7.05
N GLN A 22 -3.91 16.54 6.68
CA GLN A 22 -3.07 16.57 5.48
C GLN A 22 -3.93 16.73 4.22
N VAL A 23 -5.01 15.96 4.08
CA VAL A 23 -5.93 16.04 2.93
C VAL A 23 -6.67 17.39 2.86
N GLU A 24 -7.09 17.97 3.99
CA GLU A 24 -7.66 19.32 4.00
C GLU A 24 -6.64 20.37 3.54
N GLY A 25 -5.37 20.24 3.95
CA GLY A 25 -4.29 21.10 3.46
C GLY A 25 -4.11 21.04 1.94
N LEU A 26 -4.39 19.91 1.31
CA LEU A 26 -4.32 19.76 -0.15
C LEU A 26 -5.40 20.57 -0.88
N LYS A 27 -6.58 20.76 -0.27
CA LYS A 27 -7.69 21.51 -0.91
C LYS A 27 -7.42 23.01 -1.05
N ALA A 28 -6.44 23.53 -0.31
CA ALA A 28 -6.03 24.93 -0.37
C ALA A 28 -4.98 25.20 -1.46
N LEU A 29 -4.48 24.15 -2.12
CA LEU A 29 -3.44 24.25 -3.14
C LEU A 29 -4.05 24.26 -4.55
N PRO A 30 -3.33 24.78 -5.55
CA PRO A 30 -3.62 24.50 -6.96
C PRO A 30 -3.76 23.00 -7.20
N VAL A 31 -4.63 22.60 -8.13
CA VAL A 31 -5.00 21.19 -8.36
C VAL A 31 -3.77 20.32 -8.68
N GLU A 32 -2.83 20.84 -9.47
CA GLU A 32 -1.60 20.13 -9.84
C GLU A 32 -0.69 19.90 -8.61
N ASP A 33 -0.41 20.96 -7.84
CA ASP A 33 0.35 20.89 -6.58
C ASP A 33 -0.34 19.97 -5.54
N ALA A 34 -1.67 19.96 -5.53
CA ALA A 34 -2.46 19.11 -4.64
C ALA A 34 -2.31 17.64 -5.02
N TYR A 35 -2.27 17.31 -6.32
CA TYR A 35 -2.05 15.95 -6.79
C TYR A 35 -0.62 15.48 -6.57
N GLU A 36 0.38 16.35 -6.77
CA GLU A 36 1.77 16.02 -6.47
C GLU A 36 1.95 15.71 -4.98
N LYS A 37 1.50 16.61 -4.09
CA LYS A 37 1.57 16.36 -2.65
C LYS A 37 0.72 15.19 -2.19
N ALA A 38 -0.38 14.89 -2.89
CA ALA A 38 -1.16 13.68 -2.62
C ALA A 38 -0.35 12.41 -2.93
N GLY A 39 0.35 12.38 -4.07
CA GLY A 39 1.24 11.26 -4.44
C GLY A 39 2.36 11.07 -3.41
N ASP A 40 3.02 12.16 -3.01
CA ASP A 40 4.06 12.15 -1.96
C ASP A 40 3.53 11.60 -0.63
N MET A 41 2.37 12.09 -0.21
CA MET A 41 1.72 11.65 1.03
C MET A 41 1.39 10.15 0.99
N LEU A 42 0.88 9.66 -0.14
CA LEU A 42 0.57 8.24 -0.32
C LEU A 42 1.85 7.39 -0.32
N HIS A 43 2.90 7.83 -1.02
CA HIS A 43 4.20 7.15 -1.03
C HIS A 43 4.78 7.01 0.39
N GLN A 44 4.77 8.09 1.17
CA GLN A 44 5.23 8.07 2.57
C GLN A 44 4.37 7.18 3.47
N LEU A 45 3.06 7.07 3.18
CA LEU A 45 2.18 6.14 3.86
C LEU A 45 2.56 4.68 3.54
N CYS A 46 2.82 4.35 2.28
CA CYS A 46 3.28 3.02 1.87
C CYS A 46 4.59 2.63 2.57
N ILE A 47 5.60 3.51 2.56
CA ILE A 47 6.87 3.26 3.27
C ILE A 47 6.62 2.96 4.75
N ARG A 48 5.83 3.80 5.43
CA ARG A 48 5.57 3.62 6.86
C ARG A 48 4.84 2.31 7.13
N LYS A 49 3.81 1.97 6.34
CA LYS A 49 2.98 0.79 6.56
C LYS A 49 3.72 -0.51 6.23
N ALA A 50 4.52 -0.53 5.19
CA ALA A 50 5.43 -1.64 4.91
C ALA A 50 6.43 -1.85 6.06
N ALA A 51 7.06 -0.78 6.57
CA ALA A 51 8.00 -0.88 7.69
C ALA A 51 7.34 -1.35 9.00
N GLU A 52 6.14 -0.82 9.31
CA GLU A 52 5.33 -1.26 10.46
C GLU A 52 4.99 -2.76 10.35
N PHE A 53 4.51 -3.21 9.19
CA PHE A 53 4.17 -4.61 8.96
C PHE A 53 5.39 -5.53 9.09
N VAL A 54 6.52 -5.20 8.47
CA VAL A 54 7.76 -6.00 8.55
C VAL A 54 8.20 -6.16 10.00
N LYS A 55 8.28 -5.04 10.73
CA LYS A 55 8.68 -5.03 12.14
C LYS A 55 7.74 -5.88 13.00
N ASP A 56 6.43 -5.68 12.87
CA ASP A 56 5.44 -6.38 13.68
C ASP A 56 5.36 -7.87 13.32
N ALA A 57 5.56 -8.21 12.05
CA ALA A 57 5.60 -9.59 11.59
C ALA A 57 6.85 -10.30 12.08
N GLN A 58 8.04 -9.69 12.03
CA GLN A 58 9.27 -10.34 12.48
C GLN A 58 9.40 -10.43 14.00
N ALA A 59 8.75 -9.53 14.73
CA ALA A 59 8.75 -9.55 16.20
C ALA A 59 7.95 -10.72 16.82
N ARG A 60 7.11 -11.42 16.04
CA ARG A 60 6.26 -12.52 16.52
C ARG A 60 6.91 -13.86 16.28
N ASP A 61 6.97 -14.69 17.32
CA ASP A 61 7.67 -15.97 17.27
C ASP A 61 7.05 -16.97 16.28
N GLU A 62 5.73 -16.92 16.13
CA GLU A 62 4.93 -17.78 15.26
C GLU A 62 4.80 -17.27 13.82
N SER A 63 5.40 -16.12 13.50
CA SER A 63 5.31 -15.51 12.18
C SER A 63 6.03 -16.34 11.13
N PRO A 64 5.43 -16.53 9.94
CA PRO A 64 6.14 -17.21 8.86
C PRO A 64 7.29 -16.36 8.29
N PHE A 65 7.37 -15.08 8.64
CA PHE A 65 8.33 -14.10 8.11
C PHE A 65 9.55 -13.86 9.01
N LYS A 66 9.61 -14.52 10.18
CA LYS A 66 10.59 -14.23 11.24
C LYS A 66 12.05 -14.20 10.75
N ASP A 67 12.40 -15.14 9.88
CA ASP A 67 13.78 -15.33 9.40
C ASP A 67 14.01 -14.76 7.99
N LEU A 68 13.07 -13.97 7.45
CA LEU A 68 13.29 -13.26 6.19
C LEU A 68 14.32 -12.13 6.36
N HIS A 69 15.06 -11.85 5.28
CA HIS A 69 15.95 -10.70 5.26
C HIS A 69 15.10 -9.42 5.28
N GLU A 70 15.28 -8.57 6.29
CA GLU A 70 14.42 -7.41 6.58
C GLU A 70 14.27 -6.48 5.38
N HIS A 71 15.38 -6.21 4.68
CA HIS A 71 15.40 -5.34 3.50
C HIS A 71 14.54 -5.90 2.36
N ASP A 72 14.66 -7.19 2.05
CA ASP A 72 13.95 -7.78 0.91
C ASP A 72 12.46 -7.94 1.22
N PHE A 73 12.14 -8.25 2.49
CA PHE A 73 10.77 -8.27 2.98
C PHE A 73 10.14 -6.88 2.92
N PHE A 74 10.87 -5.85 3.36
CA PHE A 74 10.41 -4.47 3.27
C PHE A 74 10.13 -4.03 1.83
N HIS A 75 11.06 -4.29 0.90
CA HIS A 75 10.86 -3.91 -0.50
C HIS A 75 9.64 -4.58 -1.12
N GLU A 76 9.45 -5.87 -0.86
CA GLU A 76 8.31 -6.58 -1.41
C GLU A 76 6.99 -6.06 -0.84
N MET A 77 6.92 -5.79 0.47
CA MET A 77 5.72 -5.22 1.08
C MET A 77 5.46 -3.78 0.64
N LEU A 78 6.52 -3.00 0.39
CA LEU A 78 6.40 -1.67 -0.20
C LEU A 78 5.80 -1.74 -1.62
N ILE A 79 6.24 -2.70 -2.44
CA ILE A 79 5.68 -2.92 -3.79
C ILE A 79 4.19 -3.28 -3.70
N VAL A 80 3.81 -4.16 -2.76
CA VAL A 80 2.40 -4.50 -2.49
C VAL A 80 1.58 -3.25 -2.13
N ASP A 81 2.09 -2.41 -1.22
CA ASP A 81 1.39 -1.20 -0.78
C ASP A 81 1.25 -0.16 -1.91
N LEU A 82 2.30 0.01 -2.72
CA LEU A 82 2.28 0.89 -3.89
C LEU A 82 1.30 0.38 -4.95
N TRP A 83 1.28 -0.91 -5.23
CA TRP A 83 0.32 -1.52 -6.14
C TRP A 83 -1.12 -1.34 -5.65
N MET A 84 -1.36 -1.47 -4.34
CA MET A 84 -2.69 -1.20 -3.75
C MET A 84 -3.11 0.26 -3.86
N ALA A 85 -2.18 1.19 -3.68
CA ALA A 85 -2.44 2.60 -3.94
C ALA A 85 -2.77 2.83 -5.42
N ASP A 86 -1.95 2.33 -6.35
CA ASP A 86 -2.20 2.48 -7.79
C ASP A 86 -3.58 1.92 -8.18
N LYS A 87 -3.91 0.68 -7.79
CA LYS A 87 -5.20 0.05 -8.07
C LYS A 87 -6.40 0.88 -7.58
N VAL A 88 -6.27 1.57 -6.45
CA VAL A 88 -7.35 2.41 -5.91
C VAL A 88 -7.45 3.76 -6.63
N PHE A 89 -6.34 4.36 -7.05
CA PHE A 89 -6.30 5.73 -7.57
C PHE A 89 -6.28 5.83 -9.11
N SER A 90 -5.69 4.88 -9.84
CA SER A 90 -5.45 4.94 -11.29
C SER A 90 -6.71 5.18 -12.12
N GLY A 91 -7.85 4.59 -11.75
CA GLY A 91 -9.12 4.77 -12.48
C GLY A 91 -9.84 6.11 -12.24
N LYS A 92 -9.74 6.71 -11.04
CA LYS A 92 -10.55 7.90 -10.66
C LYS A 92 -9.72 9.16 -10.40
N ARG A 93 -8.41 9.02 -10.23
CA ARG A 93 -7.45 10.05 -9.80
C ARG A 93 -6.10 9.79 -10.48
N LYS A 94 -6.11 9.64 -11.81
CA LYS A 94 -4.92 9.25 -12.59
C LYS A 94 -3.68 10.12 -12.28
N ALA A 95 -3.83 11.44 -12.15
CA ALA A 95 -2.72 12.35 -11.82
C ALA A 95 -2.07 12.06 -10.45
N VAL A 96 -2.83 11.56 -9.46
CA VAL A 96 -2.29 11.15 -8.16
C VAL A 96 -1.49 9.85 -8.31
N ALA A 97 -1.99 8.90 -9.10
CA ALA A 97 -1.25 7.66 -9.41
C ALA A 97 0.02 7.93 -10.22
N GLU A 98 -0.02 8.86 -11.19
CA GLU A 98 1.16 9.31 -11.93
C GLU A 98 2.20 9.97 -11.01
N SER A 99 1.76 10.81 -10.07
CA SER A 99 2.66 11.38 -9.05
C SER A 99 3.26 10.30 -8.14
N LEU A 100 2.46 9.31 -7.72
CA LEU A 100 2.95 8.17 -6.93
C LEU A 100 4.05 7.40 -7.68
N HIS A 101 3.85 7.14 -8.98
CA HIS A 101 4.86 6.48 -9.83
C HIS A 101 6.13 7.33 -9.96
N LYS A 102 6.02 8.66 -10.10
CA LYS A 102 7.18 9.56 -10.10
C LYS A 102 7.97 9.50 -8.78
N GLN A 103 7.27 9.40 -7.64
CA GLN A 103 7.95 9.29 -6.35
C GLN A 103 8.67 7.95 -6.17
N TYR A 104 8.02 6.87 -6.61
CA TYR A 104 8.69 5.57 -6.70
C TYR A 104 9.96 5.67 -7.56
N GLU A 105 9.84 6.16 -8.80
CA GLU A 105 10.97 6.33 -9.73
C GLU A 105 12.10 7.16 -9.10
N ARG A 106 11.78 8.29 -8.46
CA ARG A 106 12.77 9.17 -7.84
C ARG A 106 13.55 8.48 -6.73
N VAL A 107 12.86 7.79 -5.82
CA VAL A 107 13.51 7.13 -4.67
C VAL A 107 14.40 5.98 -5.14
N PHE A 108 13.96 5.20 -6.12
CA PHE A 108 14.74 4.09 -6.68
C PHE A 108 15.86 4.56 -7.61
N TYR A 109 15.68 5.65 -8.36
CA TYR A 109 16.73 6.23 -9.21
C TYR A 109 17.93 6.72 -8.37
N LEU A 110 17.66 7.35 -7.22
CA LEU A 110 18.69 7.81 -6.29
C LEU A 110 19.46 6.67 -5.61
N SER A 111 18.93 5.44 -5.63
CA SER A 111 19.58 4.26 -5.05
C SER A 111 20.60 3.57 -5.97
N GLY A 112 20.78 4.05 -7.21
CA GLY A 112 21.80 3.52 -8.14
C GLY A 112 21.41 2.24 -8.90
N HIS A 113 20.14 1.80 -8.81
CA HIS A 113 19.61 0.58 -9.47
C HIS A 113 18.39 0.83 -10.37
N ALA A 114 18.27 2.05 -10.90
CA ALA A 114 17.04 2.62 -11.48
C ALA A 114 16.28 1.73 -12.49
N ASP A 115 16.94 1.29 -13.56
CA ASP A 115 16.22 0.71 -14.72
C ASP A 115 15.72 -0.72 -14.46
N LYS A 116 16.51 -1.55 -13.76
CA LYS A 116 16.11 -2.92 -13.44
C LYS A 116 15.00 -2.99 -12.39
N SER A 117 14.99 -2.03 -11.45
CA SER A 117 14.01 -1.96 -10.38
C SER A 117 12.61 -1.54 -10.86
N LEU A 118 12.52 -0.71 -11.89
CA LEU A 118 11.25 -0.26 -12.47
C LEU A 118 10.53 -1.37 -13.25
N ASP A 119 11.26 -2.06 -14.12
CA ASP A 119 10.72 -3.18 -14.90
C ASP A 119 10.35 -4.37 -14.02
N GLU A 120 11.08 -4.59 -12.93
CA GLU A 120 10.74 -5.61 -11.94
C GLU A 120 9.44 -5.25 -11.21
N MET A 121 9.29 -4.02 -10.74
CA MET A 121 8.05 -3.58 -10.08
C MET A 121 6.85 -3.68 -11.04
N ARG A 122 6.98 -3.23 -12.29
CA ARG A 122 5.90 -3.34 -13.29
C ARG A 122 5.47 -4.80 -13.49
N ARG A 123 6.43 -5.71 -13.62
CA ARG A 123 6.15 -7.16 -13.71
C ARG A 123 5.43 -7.68 -12.47
N LYS A 124 5.82 -7.24 -11.27
CA LYS A 124 5.11 -7.60 -10.02
C LYS A 124 3.69 -7.04 -9.99
N PHE A 125 3.49 -5.78 -10.43
CA PHE A 125 2.15 -5.17 -10.52
C PHE A 125 1.23 -5.94 -11.47
N GLU A 126 1.74 -6.35 -12.63
CA GLU A 126 1.01 -7.20 -13.59
C GLU A 126 0.62 -8.52 -12.93
N MET A 127 1.59 -9.23 -12.35
CA MET A 127 1.33 -10.49 -11.64
C MET A 127 0.30 -10.33 -10.51
N TYR A 128 0.37 -9.25 -9.72
CA TYR A 128 -0.60 -8.97 -8.65
C TYR A 128 -1.99 -8.63 -9.17
N THR A 129 -2.05 -7.95 -10.32
CA THR A 129 -3.32 -7.65 -10.98
C THR A 129 -3.99 -8.92 -11.47
N ASP A 130 -3.24 -9.84 -12.08
CA ASP A 130 -3.75 -11.10 -12.60
C ASP A 130 -4.22 -12.07 -11.51
N THR A 131 -3.60 -11.98 -10.33
CA THR A 131 -3.87 -12.88 -9.18
C THR A 131 -4.83 -12.31 -8.13
N TRP A 132 -5.24 -11.04 -8.26
CA TRP A 132 -6.23 -10.41 -7.39
C TRP A 132 -7.61 -10.37 -8.05
N CYS A 133 -8.54 -11.18 -7.55
CA CYS A 133 -9.89 -11.25 -8.10
C CYS A 133 -10.92 -10.48 -7.26
N ASP A 134 -11.27 -9.26 -7.68
CA ASP A 134 -12.32 -8.47 -7.00
C ASP A 134 -13.74 -9.06 -7.20
N ILE A 135 -13.93 -9.90 -8.23
CA ILE A 135 -15.24 -10.48 -8.58
C ILE A 135 -15.59 -11.63 -7.64
N THR A 136 -14.66 -12.57 -7.46
CA THR A 136 -14.89 -13.77 -6.65
C THR A 136 -14.46 -13.57 -5.19
N GLY A 137 -13.61 -12.58 -4.92
CA GLY A 137 -13.03 -12.35 -3.60
C GLY A 137 -11.88 -13.32 -3.25
N HIS A 138 -11.49 -14.20 -4.17
CA HIS A 138 -10.31 -15.06 -4.03
C HIS A 138 -9.03 -14.23 -4.22
N GLN A 139 -8.29 -14.05 -3.12
CA GLN A 139 -7.00 -13.34 -3.09
C GLN A 139 -5.84 -14.25 -2.67
N ASP A 140 -6.11 -15.54 -2.47
CA ASP A 140 -5.13 -16.53 -2.07
C ASP A 140 -4.03 -16.70 -3.11
N GLU A 141 -4.36 -16.64 -4.40
CA GLU A 141 -3.39 -16.64 -5.50
C GLU A 141 -2.45 -15.42 -5.44
N PHE A 142 -2.99 -14.24 -5.13
CA PHE A 142 -2.19 -13.03 -4.89
C PHE A 142 -1.23 -13.22 -3.72
N GLY A 143 -1.72 -13.68 -2.56
CA GLY A 143 -0.86 -13.90 -1.40
C GLY A 143 0.20 -14.98 -1.65
N LEU A 144 -0.09 -16.00 -2.47
CA LEU A 144 0.88 -17.00 -2.91
C LEU A 144 1.94 -16.39 -3.85
N ALA A 145 1.55 -15.52 -4.78
CA ALA A 145 2.47 -14.84 -5.68
C ALA A 145 3.48 -13.98 -4.91
N VAL A 146 2.99 -13.16 -3.97
CA VAL A 146 3.84 -12.36 -3.08
C VAL A 146 4.74 -13.27 -2.22
N SER A 147 4.20 -14.36 -1.67
CA SER A 147 4.99 -15.31 -0.88
C SER A 147 6.13 -15.92 -1.69
N LYS A 148 5.90 -16.27 -2.96
CA LYS A 148 6.96 -16.78 -3.84
C LYS A 148 8.06 -15.75 -4.08
N ASN A 149 7.73 -14.47 -4.19
CA ASN A 149 8.74 -13.41 -4.29
C ASN A 149 9.57 -13.27 -3.00
N LEU A 150 8.94 -13.40 -1.83
CA LEU A 150 9.62 -13.31 -0.53
C LEU A 150 10.53 -14.49 -0.21
N PHE A 151 10.03 -15.70 -0.43
CA PHE A 151 10.71 -16.93 0.00
C PHE A 151 11.59 -17.52 -1.11
N GLY A 152 11.31 -17.18 -2.39
CA GLY A 152 11.98 -17.77 -3.54
C GLY A 152 11.69 -19.26 -3.63
N SER A 153 12.75 -20.07 -3.68
CA SER A 153 12.66 -21.54 -3.68
C SER A 153 12.51 -22.16 -2.29
N ARG A 154 12.55 -21.36 -1.21
CA ARG A 154 12.42 -21.86 0.17
C ARG A 154 11.01 -22.36 0.42
N GLU A 155 10.89 -23.42 1.21
CA GLU A 155 9.59 -23.92 1.65
C GLU A 155 8.96 -22.94 2.66
N PHE A 156 7.65 -22.72 2.55
CA PHE A 156 6.88 -21.89 3.47
C PHE A 156 5.46 -22.43 3.63
N LYS A 157 4.80 -22.07 4.74
CA LYS A 157 3.40 -22.46 5.03
C LYS A 157 2.44 -21.62 4.18
N ALA A 158 2.33 -21.98 2.90
CA ALA A 158 1.62 -21.23 1.85
C ALA A 158 0.26 -20.60 2.27
N PRO A 159 -0.71 -21.35 2.83
CA PRO A 159 -1.99 -20.77 3.22
C PRO A 159 -1.86 -19.73 4.34
N TYR A 160 -0.97 -19.98 5.30
CA TYR A 160 -0.77 -19.10 6.45
C TYR A 160 -0.02 -17.83 6.03
N THR A 161 1.06 -17.95 5.27
CA THR A 161 1.80 -16.80 4.72
C THR A 161 0.92 -15.93 3.83
N SER A 162 0.16 -16.57 2.92
CA SER A 162 -0.78 -15.88 2.01
C SER A 162 -1.83 -15.09 2.80
N PHE A 163 -2.40 -15.67 3.86
CA PHE A 163 -3.37 -14.98 4.71
C PHE A 163 -2.84 -13.66 5.29
N TRP A 164 -1.62 -13.64 5.82
CA TRP A 164 -1.03 -12.42 6.39
C TRP A 164 -0.86 -11.31 5.36
N ILE A 165 -0.39 -11.67 4.17
CA ILE A 165 -0.18 -10.73 3.06
C ILE A 165 -1.52 -10.18 2.58
N VAL A 166 -2.51 -11.05 2.36
CA VAL A 166 -3.86 -10.66 1.93
C VAL A 166 -4.52 -9.76 2.96
N TRP A 167 -4.39 -10.09 4.24
CA TRP A 167 -4.94 -9.28 5.33
C TRP A 167 -4.36 -7.86 5.32
N HIS A 168 -3.03 -7.74 5.26
CA HIS A 168 -2.35 -6.44 5.14
C HIS A 168 -2.78 -5.66 3.89
N ALA A 169 -2.79 -6.30 2.73
CA ALA A 169 -3.19 -5.67 1.47
C ALA A 169 -4.65 -5.17 1.51
N ASP A 170 -5.58 -5.93 2.10
CA ASP A 170 -6.97 -5.50 2.25
C ASP A 170 -7.12 -4.34 3.25
N GLU A 171 -6.34 -4.31 4.34
CA GLU A 171 -6.29 -3.15 5.25
C GLU A 171 -5.79 -1.89 4.52
N MET A 172 -4.74 -2.03 3.71
CA MET A 172 -4.20 -0.93 2.90
C MET A 172 -5.20 -0.46 1.84
N ARG A 173 -5.86 -1.38 1.15
CA ARG A 173 -6.94 -1.05 0.21
C ARG A 173 -8.05 -0.25 0.87
N LYS A 174 -8.51 -0.65 2.07
CA LYS A 174 -9.53 0.08 2.84
C LYS A 174 -9.04 1.49 3.19
N ASN A 175 -7.81 1.62 3.68
CA ASN A 175 -7.20 2.91 4.00
C ASN A 175 -7.16 3.83 2.76
N PHE A 176 -6.69 3.33 1.62
CA PHE A 176 -6.64 4.09 0.38
C PHE A 176 -8.02 4.47 -0.15
N VAL A 177 -9.02 3.59 -0.04
CA VAL A 177 -10.40 3.90 -0.41
C VAL A 177 -10.95 5.06 0.43
N GLU A 178 -10.68 5.07 1.75
CA GLU A 178 -11.06 6.17 2.63
C GLU A 178 -10.31 7.46 2.29
N ILE A 179 -9.00 7.42 2.05
CA ILE A 179 -8.23 8.60 1.59
C ILE A 179 -8.80 9.16 0.29
N ARG A 180 -9.06 8.29 -0.69
CA ARG A 180 -9.65 8.69 -1.97
C ARG A 180 -11.02 9.36 -1.78
N LYS A 181 -11.82 8.88 -0.82
CA LYS A 181 -13.09 9.52 -0.45
C LYS A 181 -12.88 10.89 0.19
N LEU A 182 -11.92 11.05 1.10
CA LEU A 182 -11.57 12.34 1.71
C LEU A 182 -11.09 13.36 0.67
N MET A 183 -10.41 12.87 -0.37
CA MET A 183 -9.98 13.66 -1.52
C MET A 183 -11.13 14.01 -2.48
N LYS A 184 -12.39 13.56 -2.27
CA LYS A 184 -13.55 14.03 -3.05
C LYS A 184 -13.73 15.52 -2.77
N GLY A 185 -13.29 16.36 -3.70
CA GLY A 185 -13.23 17.81 -3.54
C GLY A 185 -11.95 18.44 -4.09
N LEU A 186 -10.90 17.64 -4.36
CA LEU A 186 -9.71 18.10 -5.10
C LEU A 186 -9.99 18.39 -6.60
N SER A 187 -11.25 18.32 -7.04
CA SER A 187 -11.66 18.53 -8.42
C SER A 187 -12.09 19.99 -8.62
N ALA A 188 -11.27 20.75 -9.37
CA ALA A 188 -11.52 22.05 -10.00
C ALA A 188 -12.52 22.99 -9.29
N LYS A 189 -12.05 23.70 -8.27
CA LYS A 189 -12.31 25.14 -8.29
C LYS A 189 -11.24 25.73 -9.20
N HIS A 190 -11.65 26.58 -10.13
CA HIS A 190 -10.89 27.23 -11.22
C HIS A 190 -10.89 26.39 -12.50
#